data_AF-A0A9E2RY15-F1
#
_entry.id   AF-A0A9E2RY15-F1
#
_cell.length_a   1.000
_cell.length_b   1.000
_cell.length_c   1.000
_cell.angle_alpha   90.00
_cell.angle_beta   90.00
_cell.angle_gamma   90.00
#
_symmetry.space_group_name_H-M   'P 1'
#
loop_
_entity.id
_entity.type
_entity.pdbx_description
1 polymer ?
#
loop_
_entity_poly.entity_id
_entity_poly.type
_entity_poly.pdbx_seq_one_letter_code
_entity_poly.pdbx_strand_id
1 'polypeptide(L)'
;MSAAIAILWIIVFIAYSLTILYLRSSLLVATGLYLLYLIVYTLIGTGPDWLMLLFWIIFLAIAIPLNIKELRRQWISRPLLDIFRKVMPEMSETEAAALEAGTVWWDGELFSGKPNWKKLLDT
;
A
#
# COMPACT_ATOMS: atom_id res chain seq x y z
N MET A 1 -6.89 16.37 -34.77
CA MET A 1 -7.72 15.17 -34.47
C MET A 1 -7.05 14.27 -33.43
N SER A 2 -5.74 14.01 -33.53
CA SER A 2 -4.97 13.21 -32.55
C SER A 2 -4.93 13.79 -31.12
N ALA A 3 -4.88 15.12 -30.96
CA ALA A 3 -4.82 15.75 -29.63
C ALA A 3 -6.11 15.57 -28.80
N ALA A 4 -7.29 15.64 -29.43
CA ALA A 4 -8.57 15.41 -28.75
C ALA A 4 -8.70 13.95 -28.27
N ILE A 5 -8.22 13.01 -29.07
CA ILE A 5 -8.17 11.58 -28.73
C ILE A 5 -7.20 11.34 -27.57
N ALA A 6 -6.03 12.00 -27.57
CA ALA A 6 -5.08 11.93 -26.46
C ALA A 6 -5.69 12.40 -25.13
N ILE A 7 -6.41 13.53 -25.15
CA ILE A 7 -7.08 14.07 -23.95
C ILE A 7 -8.13 13.09 -23.43
N LEU A 8 -8.92 12.47 -24.31
CA LEU A 8 -9.90 11.46 -23.91
C LEU A 8 -9.23 10.28 -23.19
N TRP A 9 -8.13 9.75 -23.74
CA TRP A 9 -7.41 8.64 -23.11
C TRP A 9 -6.81 9.01 -21.75
N ILE A 10 -6.31 10.23 -21.59
CA ILE A 10 -5.84 10.74 -20.29
C ILE A 10 -6.99 10.80 -19.28
N ILE A 11 -8.17 11.29 -19.69
CA ILE A 11 -9.35 11.32 -18.81
C ILE A 11 -9.76 9.91 -18.39
N VAL A 12 -9.80 8.97 -19.34
CA VAL A 12 -10.11 7.55 -19.04
C VAL A 12 -9.06 6.96 -18.10
N PHE A 13 -7.78 7.25 -18.29
CA PHE A 13 -6.70 6.81 -17.40
C PHE A 13 -6.90 7.30 -15.97
N ILE A 14 -7.21 8.59 -15.80
CA ILE A 14 -7.46 9.19 -14.48
C ILE A 14 -8.68 8.54 -13.83
N ALA A 15 -9.79 8.40 -14.55
CA ALA A 15 -10.99 7.75 -14.03
C ALA A 15 -10.76 6.28 -13.63
N TYR A 16 -10.01 5.54 -14.45
CA TYR A 16 -9.62 4.16 -14.18
C TYR A 16 -8.75 4.04 -12.93
N SER A 17 -7.75 4.92 -12.79
CA SER A 17 -6.90 5.01 -11.60
C SER A 17 -7.70 5.28 -10.33
N LEU A 18 -8.61 6.25 -10.37
CA LEU A 18 -9.49 6.58 -9.23
C LEU A 18 -10.39 5.41 -8.84
N THR A 19 -10.89 4.65 -9.83
CA THR A 19 -11.72 3.48 -9.58
C THR A 19 -10.92 2.37 -8.89
N ILE A 20 -9.69 2.10 -9.35
CA ILE A 20 -8.80 1.12 -8.70
C ILE A 20 -8.47 1.52 -7.26
N LEU A 21 -8.23 2.81 -7.02
CA LEU A 21 -7.99 3.36 -5.69
C LEU A 21 -9.22 3.23 -4.78
N TYR A 22 -10.42 3.53 -5.31
CA TYR A 22 -11.67 3.40 -4.58
C TYR A 22 -11.95 1.94 -4.17
N LEU A 23 -11.62 0.99 -5.05
CA LEU A 23 -11.82 -0.44 -4.82
C LEU A 23 -10.79 -1.09 -3.87
N ARG A 24 -9.87 -0.31 -3.26
CA ARG A 24 -8.79 -0.79 -2.37
C ARG A 24 -8.08 -2.04 -2.93
N SER A 25 -7.82 -2.04 -4.23
CA SER A 25 -7.35 -3.22 -4.95
C SER A 25 -5.95 -3.66 -4.49
N SER A 26 -5.73 -4.98 -4.43
CA SER A 26 -4.41 -5.53 -4.12
C SER A 26 -3.40 -5.19 -5.23
N LEU A 27 -2.12 -5.08 -4.88
CA LEU A 27 -1.06 -4.61 -5.79
C LEU A 27 -0.97 -5.43 -7.10
N LEU A 28 -1.22 -6.75 -7.02
CA LEU A 28 -1.23 -7.64 -8.18
C LEU A 28 -2.43 -7.39 -9.10
N VAL A 29 -3.60 -7.14 -8.52
CA VAL A 29 -4.81 -6.83 -9.31
C VAL A 29 -4.66 -5.45 -9.94
N ALA A 30 -4.14 -4.46 -9.21
CA ALA A 30 -3.88 -3.13 -9.77
C ALA A 30 -2.88 -3.18 -10.94
N THR A 31 -1.76 -3.89 -10.79
CA THR A 31 -0.77 -4.03 -11.87
C THR A 31 -1.33 -4.76 -13.09
N GLY A 32 -2.11 -5.83 -12.89
CA GLY A 32 -2.79 -6.53 -13.99
C GLY A 32 -3.82 -5.66 -14.71
N LEU A 33 -4.59 -4.86 -13.96
CA LEU A 33 -5.56 -3.91 -14.51
C LEU A 33 -4.90 -2.80 -15.34
N TYR A 34 -3.82 -2.19 -14.83
CA TYR A 34 -3.05 -1.21 -15.61
C TYR A 34 -2.42 -1.82 -16.87
N LEU A 35 -1.93 -3.05 -16.79
CA LEU A 35 -1.41 -3.77 -17.93
C LEU A 35 -2.51 -4.01 -18.98
N LEU A 36 -3.71 -4.40 -18.55
CA LEU A 36 -4.87 -4.57 -19.43
C LEU A 36 -5.26 -3.25 -20.11
N TYR A 37 -5.29 -2.14 -19.38
CA TYR A 37 -5.52 -0.81 -19.94
C TYR A 37 -4.48 -0.47 -21.02
N LEU A 38 -3.19 -0.74 -20.77
CA LEU A 38 -2.13 -0.47 -21.75
C LEU A 38 -2.26 -1.34 -23.00
N ILE A 39 -2.61 -2.62 -22.86
CA ILE A 39 -2.85 -3.50 -24.01
C ILE A 39 -4.01 -2.94 -24.86
N VAL A 40 -5.13 -2.58 -24.23
CA VAL A 40 -6.27 -1.97 -24.93
C VAL A 40 -5.85 -0.68 -25.64
N TYR A 41 -5.06 0.16 -24.97
CA TYR A 41 -4.53 1.39 -25.56
C TYR A 41 -3.61 1.11 -26.76
N THR A 42 -2.76 0.08 -26.71
CA THR A 42 -1.87 -0.27 -27.84
C THR A 42 -2.61 -0.84 -29.05
N LEU A 43 -3.72 -1.56 -28.84
CA LEU A 43 -4.45 -2.23 -29.91
C LEU A 43 -5.50 -1.34 -30.59
N ILE A 44 -6.13 -0.44 -29.82
CA ILE A 44 -7.30 0.35 -30.27
C ILE A 44 -7.02 1.86 -30.21
N GLY A 45 -6.06 2.29 -29.38
CA GLY A 45 -5.77 3.70 -29.15
C GLY A 45 -5.15 4.37 -30.38
N THR A 46 -5.94 5.15 -31.09
CA THR A 46 -5.50 6.04 -32.17
C THR A 46 -4.87 7.34 -31.63
N GLY A 47 -4.06 7.22 -30.58
CA GLY A 47 -3.33 8.32 -29.96
C GLY A 47 -1.94 8.53 -30.57
N PRO A 48 -1.19 9.54 -30.11
CA PRO A 48 0.20 9.74 -30.50
C PRO A 48 1.11 8.63 -29.96
N ASP A 49 2.01 8.09 -30.81
CA ASP A 49 2.93 7.01 -30.44
C ASP A 49 3.84 7.35 -29.24
N TRP A 50 4.22 8.62 -29.11
CA TRP A 50 5.05 9.09 -27.99
C TRP A 50 4.35 8.98 -26.63
N LEU A 51 3.02 9.14 -26.61
CA LEU A 51 2.22 9.06 -25.38
C LEU A 51 2.11 7.60 -24.93
N MET A 52 1.95 6.67 -25.89
CA MET A 52 2.00 5.23 -25.63
C MET A 52 3.33 4.81 -25.01
N LEU A 53 4.46 5.23 -25.60
CA LEU A 53 5.79 4.97 -25.06
C LEU A 53 5.95 5.51 -23.64
N LEU A 54 5.50 6.75 -23.40
CA LEU A 54 5.56 7.38 -22.09
C LEU A 54 4.79 6.57 -21.03
N PHE A 55 3.56 6.14 -21.34
CA PHE A 55 2.75 5.34 -20.42
C PHE A 55 3.37 3.98 -20.10
N TRP A 56 3.96 3.30 -21.09
CA TRP A 56 4.69 2.05 -20.86
C TRP A 56 5.91 2.25 -19.96
N ILE A 57 6.69 3.30 -20.20
CA ILE A 57 7.87 3.61 -19.38
C ILE A 57 7.45 3.90 -17.93
N ILE A 58 6.44 4.74 -17.72
CA ILE A 58 5.93 5.07 -16.38
C ILE A 58 5.40 3.81 -15.69
N PHE A 59 4.63 2.99 -16.41
CA PHE A 59 4.11 1.73 -15.87
C PHE A 59 5.23 0.79 -15.44
N LEU A 60 6.23 0.55 -16.27
CA LEU A 60 7.37 -0.31 -15.92
C LEU A 60 8.17 0.27 -14.74
N ALA A 61 8.43 1.57 -14.75
CA ALA A 61 9.16 2.26 -13.69
C ALA A 61 8.46 2.16 -12.33
N ILE A 62 7.13 2.05 -12.29
CA ILE A 62 6.35 1.93 -11.06
C ILE A 62 6.08 0.46 -10.71
N ALA A 63 5.69 -0.36 -11.68
CA ALA A 63 5.31 -1.74 -11.48
C ALA A 63 6.49 -2.61 -11.03
N ILE A 64 7.68 -2.42 -11.61
CA ILE A 64 8.89 -3.19 -11.25
C ILE A 64 9.25 -3.02 -9.76
N PRO A 65 9.49 -1.80 -9.24
CA PRO A 65 9.87 -1.62 -7.84
C PRO A 65 8.75 -2.01 -6.86
N LEU A 66 7.49 -1.88 -7.25
CA LEU A 66 6.37 -2.25 -6.39
C LEU A 66 6.15 -3.77 -6.30
N ASN A 67 6.34 -4.49 -7.40
CA ASN A 67 6.05 -5.93 -7.44
C ASN A 67 7.20 -6.77 -6.84
N ILE A 68 8.44 -6.26 -6.90
CA ILE A 68 9.61 -6.90 -6.28
C ILE A 68 9.69 -6.52 -4.80
N LYS A 69 9.48 -7.50 -3.92
CA LYS A 69 9.41 -7.30 -2.45
C LYS A 69 10.67 -6.63 -1.88
N GLU A 70 11.86 -7.01 -2.35
CA GLU A 70 13.16 -6.46 -1.94
C GLU A 70 13.32 -5.00 -2.33
N LEU A 71 12.91 -4.63 -3.55
CA LEU A 71 12.97 -3.26 -4.06
C LEU A 71 11.94 -2.38 -3.34
N ARG A 72 10.70 -2.87 -3.20
CA ARG A 72 9.65 -2.19 -2.42
C ARG A 72 10.10 -1.90 -1.00
N ARG A 73 10.74 -2.87 -0.33
CA ARG A 73 11.21 -2.69 1.05
C ARG A 73 12.32 -1.64 1.11
N GLN A 74 13.25 -1.65 0.17
CA GLN A 74 14.39 -0.73 0.19
C GLN A 74 14.01 0.70 -0.19
N TRP A 75 13.20 0.89 -1.22
CA TRP A 75 12.95 2.20 -1.81
C TRP A 75 11.69 2.88 -1.26
N ILE A 76 10.74 2.09 -0.75
CA ILE A 76 9.46 2.61 -0.26
C ILE A 76 9.36 2.41 1.24
N SER A 77 9.37 1.17 1.72
CA SER A 77 9.03 0.90 3.13
C SER A 77 10.07 1.44 4.12
N ARG A 78 11.37 1.26 3.85
CA ARG A 78 12.45 1.70 4.76
C ARG A 78 12.47 3.22 4.95
N PRO A 79 12.52 4.06 3.88
CA PRO A 79 12.52 5.51 4.05
C PRO A 79 11.25 6.02 4.74
N LEU A 80 10.10 5.42 4.42
CA LEU A 80 8.84 5.81 5.04
C LEU A 80 8.82 5.48 6.54
N LEU A 81 9.35 4.31 6.93
CA LEU A 81 9.52 3.93 8.33
C LEU A 81 10.51 4.84 9.05
N ASP A 82 11.60 5.23 8.40
CA ASP A 82 12.61 6.12 9.00
C ASP A 82 12.05 7.52 9.22
N ILE A 83 11.23 8.03 8.29
CA ILE A 83 10.50 9.30 8.46
C ILE A 83 9.48 9.15 9.59
N PHE A 84 8.70 8.07 9.58
CA PHE A 84 7.68 7.84 10.60
C PHE A 84 8.28 7.73 12.00
N ARG A 85 9.42 7.05 12.14
CA ARG A 85 10.18 6.97 13.40
C ARG A 85 10.68 8.32 13.90
N LYS A 86 10.98 9.26 13.01
CA LYS A 86 11.39 10.61 13.39
C LYS A 86 10.22 11.47 13.88
N VAL A 87 9.01 11.20 13.40
CA VAL A 87 7.81 11.96 13.74
C VAL A 87 7.07 11.34 14.93
N MET A 88 7.20 10.03 15.13
CA MET A 88 6.64 9.35 16.29
C MET A 88 7.39 9.80 17.55
N PRO A 89 6.70 10.38 18.55
CA PRO A 89 7.32 10.64 19.83
C PRO A 89 7.74 9.30 20.45
N GLU A 90 8.95 9.24 21.01
CA GLU A 90 9.35 8.08 21.81
C GLU A 90 8.33 7.89 22.95
N MET A 91 7.86 6.66 23.15
CA MET A 91 6.89 6.39 24.22
C MET A 91 7.50 6.83 25.55
N SER A 92 6.84 7.77 26.22
CA SER A 92 7.21 8.16 27.57
C SER A 92 7.09 6.94 28.49
N GLU A 93 8.02 6.78 29.45
CA GLU A 93 7.97 5.70 30.44
C GLU A 93 6.59 5.61 31.12
N THR A 94 5.92 6.76 31.29
CA THR A 94 4.57 6.83 31.87
C THR A 94 3.46 6.35 30.94
N GLU A 95 3.57 6.54 29.62
CA GLU A 95 2.59 6.04 28.64
C GLU A 95 2.76 4.54 28.40
N ALA A 96 4.01 4.05 28.41
CA ALA A 96 4.30 2.62 28.37
C ALA A 96 3.75 1.92 29.63
N ALA A 97 4.01 2.47 30.82
CA ALA A 97 3.46 1.96 32.07
C ALA A 97 1.92 2.01 32.11
N ALA A 98 1.29 3.04 31.52
CA ALA A 98 -0.16 3.13 31.43
C ALA A 98 -0.77 2.12 30.44
N LEU A 99 -0.10 1.82 29.33
CA LEU A 99 -0.52 0.77 28.40
C LEU A 99 -0.36 -0.63 29.00
N GLU A 100 0.74 -0.90 29.71
CA GLU A 100 0.95 -2.15 30.44
C GLU A 100 -0.07 -2.31 31.57
N ALA A 101 -0.34 -1.24 32.34
CA ALA A 101 -1.36 -1.22 33.38
C ALA A 101 -2.80 -1.35 32.83
N GLY A 102 -3.03 -0.98 31.56
CA GLY A 102 -4.30 -1.13 30.87
C GLY A 102 -4.53 -2.52 30.27
N THR A 103 -3.51 -3.37 30.15
CA THR A 103 -3.69 -4.78 29.80
C THR A 103 -3.99 -5.58 31.05
N VAL A 104 -5.14 -6.25 31.09
CA VAL A 104 -5.58 -7.04 32.25
C VAL A 104 -4.75 -8.33 32.34
N TRP A 105 -3.50 -8.20 32.77
CA TRP A 105 -2.49 -9.26 32.63
C TRP A 105 -2.68 -10.39 33.64
N TRP A 106 -2.99 -10.05 34.90
CA TRP A 106 -3.18 -11.01 35.99
C TRP A 106 -4.66 -11.14 36.38
N ASP A 107 -5.33 -10.02 36.66
CA ASP A 107 -6.76 -10.02 37.02
C ASP A 107 -7.66 -10.53 35.88
N GLY A 108 -7.31 -10.24 34.63
CA GLY A 108 -8.12 -10.62 33.48
C GLY A 108 -8.07 -12.11 33.20
N GLU A 109 -6.91 -12.72 33.45
CA GLU A 109 -6.72 -14.15 33.36
C GLU A 109 -7.37 -14.86 34.56
N LEU A 110 -7.30 -14.28 35.77
CA LEU A 110 -7.97 -14.77 36.98
C LEU A 110 -9.50 -14.79 36.85
N PHE A 111 -10.10 -13.75 36.26
CA PHE A 111 -11.55 -13.60 36.08
C PHE A 111 -12.07 -14.13 34.73
N SER A 112 -11.22 -14.74 33.89
CA SER A 112 -11.60 -15.30 32.57
C SER A 112 -12.47 -16.58 32.63
N GLY A 113 -12.72 -17.12 33.83
CA GLY A 113 -13.48 -18.35 34.05
C GLY A 113 -12.71 -19.65 33.81
N LYS A 114 -11.58 -19.61 33.08
CA LYS A 114 -10.61 -20.71 32.96
C LYS A 114 -9.16 -20.20 33.07
N PRO A 115 -8.75 -19.71 34.25
CA PRO A 115 -7.41 -19.19 34.46
C PRO A 115 -6.33 -20.23 34.17
N ASN A 116 -5.28 -19.83 33.45
CA ASN A 116 -4.10 -20.66 33.21
C ASN A 116 -3.09 -20.48 34.35
N TRP A 117 -3.24 -21.29 35.39
CA TRP A 117 -2.44 -21.22 36.62
C TRP A 117 -0.93 -21.38 36.41
N LYS A 118 -0.50 -22.10 35.36
CA LYS A 118 0.94 -22.20 35.03
C LYS A 118 1.53 -20.85 34.65
N LYS A 119 0.77 -20.04 33.91
CA LYS A 119 1.19 -18.70 33.50
C LYS A 119 1.16 -17.70 34.66
N LEU A 120 0.27 -17.90 35.65
CA LEU A 120 0.14 -17.03 36.82
C LEU A 120 1.18 -17.31 37.92
N LEU A 121 1.76 -18.52 37.95
CA LEU A 121 2.68 -18.98 39.00
C LEU A 121 4.15 -19.12 38.52
N ASP A 122 4.43 -19.00 37.23
CA ASP A 122 5.81 -18.89 36.72
C ASP A 122 6.30 -17.46 36.98
N THR A 123 7.17 -17.30 37.97
CA THR A 123 7.91 -16.06 38.27
C THR A 123 9.41 -16.32 38.10
#